data_AF-Q8SPJ7-F1
#
_entry.id   AF-Q8SPJ7-F1
#
_cell.length_a   1.000
_cell.length_b   1.000
_cell.length_c   1.000
_cell.angle_alpha   90.00
_cell.angle_beta   90.00
_cell.angle_gamma   90.00
#
_symmetry.space_group_name_H-M   'P 1'
#
loop_
_entity.id
_entity.type
_entity.pdbx_description
1 polymer ?
#
loop_
_entity_poly.entity_id
_entity_poly.type
_entity_poly.pdbx_seq_one_letter_code
_entity_poly.pdbx_strand_id
1 'polypeptide(L)' 'NFDGSSTFQSGGSNSDMYLDPAAMFRDPFRKDPNKLVFCEVFKYNRKPAETNLRHTCKRIMDM' A
#
# COMPACT_ATOMS: atom_id res chain seq x y z
N ASN A 1 7.53 0.79 4.78
CA ASN A 1 6.87 -0.43 5.28
C ASN A 1 5.98 -0.04 6.46
N PHE A 2 5.19 -0.97 6.96
CA PHE A 2 4.44 -0.85 8.22
C PHE A 2 4.32 -2.23 8.87
N ASP A 3 3.96 -2.24 10.15
CA ASP A 3 3.66 -3.45 10.91
C ASP A 3 2.24 -3.95 10.56
N GLY A 4 2.16 -4.97 9.72
CA GLY A 4 0.90 -5.58 9.31
C GLY A 4 0.20 -6.39 10.41
N SER A 5 0.90 -6.72 11.51
CA SER A 5 0.26 -7.43 12.62
C SER A 5 -0.72 -6.52 13.37
N SER A 6 -0.41 -5.23 13.43
CA SER A 6 -1.28 -4.18 13.97
C SER A 6 -2.44 -3.79 13.05
N THR A 7 -2.51 -4.33 11.83
CA THR A 7 -3.58 -4.07 10.86
C THR A 7 -4.31 -5.34 10.41
N PHE A 8 -4.04 -6.49 11.04
CA PHE A 8 -4.59 -7.81 10.70
C PHE A 8 -4.20 -8.31 9.29
N GLN A 9 -3.04 -7.92 8.79
CA GLN A 9 -2.56 -8.30 7.45
C GLN A 9 -1.32 -9.23 7.46
N SER A 10 -0.75 -9.50 8.64
CA SER A 10 0.38 -10.43 8.81
C SER A 10 0.42 -11.01 10.22
N GLY A 11 1.15 -12.12 10.42
CA GLY A 11 1.43 -12.66 11.75
C GLY A 11 2.49 -11.83 12.50
N GLY A 12 2.46 -11.88 13.84
CA GLY A 12 3.37 -11.07 14.68
C GLY A 12 4.87 -11.41 14.55
N SER A 13 5.22 -12.65 14.18
CA SER A 13 6.62 -13.08 14.03
C SER A 13 7.25 -12.70 12.68
N ASN A 14 6.44 -12.27 11.71
CA ASN A 14 6.89 -11.79 10.40
C ASN A 14 5.89 -10.75 9.88
N SER A 15 5.97 -9.56 10.47
CA SER A 15 4.90 -8.58 10.36
C SER A 15 5.15 -7.46 9.35
N ASP A 16 6.36 -7.34 8.82
CA ASP A 16 6.69 -6.30 7.86
C ASP A 16 5.91 -6.44 6.55
N MET A 17 5.26 -5.34 6.15
CA MET A 17 4.59 -5.21 4.86
C MET A 17 5.11 -4.00 4.09
N TYR A 18 5.18 -4.13 2.76
CA TYR A 18 5.64 -3.07 1.87
C TYR A 18 4.49 -2.16 1.46
N LEU A 19 4.77 -0.85 1.41
CA LEU A 19 3.94 0.16 0.78
C LEU A 19 4.60 0.54 -0.54
N ASP A 20 3.88 0.37 -1.64
CA ASP A 20 4.34 0.74 -2.98
C ASP A 20 3.52 1.94 -3.49
N PRO A 21 4.14 3.12 -3.70
CA PRO A 21 3.44 4.32 -4.13
C PRO A 21 2.71 4.14 -5.46
N ALA A 22 1.41 4.44 -5.47
CA ALA A 22 0.53 4.22 -6.62
C ALA A 22 -0.04 5.53 -7.20
N ALA A 23 -0.32 6.52 -6.35
CA ALA A 23 -0.78 7.85 -6.74
C ALA A 23 -0.38 8.89 -5.69
N MET A 24 -0.07 10.11 -6.14
CA MET A 24 0.35 11.22 -5.29
C MET A 24 -0.55 12.43 -5.50
N PHE A 25 -0.94 13.06 -4.40
CA PHE A 25 -1.85 14.21 -4.38
C PHE A 25 -1.25 15.34 -3.53
N ARG A 26 -1.64 16.59 -3.79
CA ARG A 26 -1.33 17.72 -2.90
C ARG A 26 -2.06 17.54 -1.58
N ASP A 27 -1.38 17.81 -0.46
CA ASP A 27 -1.97 17.66 0.87
C ASP A 27 -2.81 18.91 1.22
N PRO A 28 -4.16 18.83 1.28
CA PRO A 28 -5.00 19.98 1.58
C PRO A 28 -4.92 20.40 3.06
N PHE A 29 -4.45 19.53 3.95
CA PHE A 29 -4.34 19.79 5.38
C PHE A 29 -3.03 20.50 5.70
N ARG A 30 -1.92 20.05 5.09
CA ARG A 30 -0.58 20.60 5.34
C ARG A 30 -0.10 21.60 4.29
N LYS A 31 -0.88 21.83 3.22
CA LYS A 31 -0.58 22.72 2.09
C LYS A 31 0.73 22.36 1.37
N ASP A 32 1.10 23.14 0.36
CA ASP A 32 2.36 22.93 -0.35
C ASP A 32 3.57 23.19 0.56
N PRO A 33 4.68 22.45 0.38
CA PRO A 33 4.92 21.46 -0.68
C PRO A 33 4.47 20.02 -0.31
N ASN A 34 3.72 19.82 0.77
CA ASN A 34 3.39 18.49 1.29
C ASN A 34 2.49 17.67 0.35
N LYS A 35 2.52 16.34 0.50
CA LYS A 35 1.84 15.38 -0.37
C LYS A 35 1.17 14.28 0.44
N LEU A 36 0.02 13.82 -0.06
CA LEU A 36 -0.61 12.57 0.33
C LEU A 36 -0.26 11.51 -0.71
N VAL A 37 0.10 10.31 -0.25
CA VAL A 37 0.51 9.20 -1.11
C VAL A 37 -0.41 8.02 -0.85
N PHE A 38 -1.11 7.59 -1.90
CA PHE A 38 -1.86 6.34 -1.89
C PHE A 38 -0.93 5.21 -2.33
N CYS A 39 -0.91 4.11 -1.58
CA CYS A 39 0.00 3.00 -1.79
C CYS A 39 -0.76 1.68 -1.97
N GLU A 40 -0.20 0.81 -2.81
CA GLU A 40 -0.50 -0.62 -2.76
C GLU A 40 0.25 -1.29 -1.61
N VAL A 41 -0.27 -2.45 -1.17
CA VAL A 41 0.32 -3.23 -0.08
C VAL A 41 0.82 -4.58 -0.61
N PHE A 42 2.06 -4.93 -0.26
CA PHE A 42 2.67 -6.21 -0.58
C PHE A 42 3.22 -6.87 0.69
N LYS A 43 3.19 -8.19 0.73
CA LYS A 43 3.73 -9.01 1.83
C LYS A 43 5.26 -9.05 1.80
N TYR A 44 5.87 -9.62 2.83
CA TYR A 44 7.32 -9.87 2.92
C TYR A 44 7.93 -10.53 1.67
N ASN A 45 7.16 -11.39 0.97
CA ASN A 45 7.58 -12.10 -0.24
C ASN A 45 7.24 -11.37 -1.54
N ARG A 46 6.93 -10.07 -1.49
CA ARG A 46 6.54 -9.22 -2.62
C ARG A 46 5.27 -9.65 -3.37
N LYS A 47 4.50 -10.61 -2.85
CA LYS A 47 3.16 -10.88 -3.36
C LYS A 47 2.17 -9.81 -2.86
N PRO A 48 1.13 -9.45 -3.64
CA PRO A 48 0.09 -8.55 -3.16
C PRO A 48 -0.53 -9.07 -1.85
N ALA A 49 -0.85 -8.14 -0.94
CA ALA A 49 -1.70 -8.49 0.20
C ALA A 49 -3.08 -8.97 -0.28
N GLU A 50 -3.76 -9.78 0.52
CA GLU A 50 -5.12 -10.28 0.22
C GLU A 50 -6.10 -9.14 -0.06
N THR A 51 -5.94 -8.03 0.65
CA THR A 51 -6.77 -6.83 0.51
C THR A 51 -6.28 -5.87 -0.59
N ASN A 52 -5.18 -6.18 -1.29
CA ASN A 52 -4.72 -5.38 -2.43
C ASN A 52 -5.49 -5.74 -3.71
N LEU A 53 -6.72 -5.24 -3.79
CA LEU A 53 -7.59 -5.41 -4.97
C LEU A 53 -7.17 -4.53 -6.16
N ARG A 54 -6.38 -3.47 -5.90
CA ARG A 54 -5.90 -2.58 -6.95
C ARG A 54 -5.01 -3.31 -7.95
N HIS A 55 -4.14 -4.22 -7.47
CA HIS A 55 -3.18 -4.92 -8.31
C HIS A 55 -3.86 -5.64 -9.49
N THR A 56 -4.92 -6.41 -9.23
CA THR A 56 -5.69 -7.11 -10.27
C THR A 56 -6.49 -6.14 -11.12
N CYS A 57 -7.12 -5.13 -10.51
CA CYS A 57 -7.89 -4.11 -11.23
C CYS A 57 -7.02 -3.37 -12.27
N LYS A 58 -5.82 -2.93 -11.87
CA LYS A 58 -4.87 -2.27 -12.76
C LYS A 58 -4.55 -3.14 -13.98
N ARG A 59 -4.28 -4.44 -13.76
CA ARG A 59 -4.00 -5.38 -14.86
C ARG A 59 -5.16 -5.48 -15.87
N ILE A 60 -6.41 -5.44 -15.42
CA ILE A 60 -7.59 -5.47 -16.30
C ILE A 60 -7.74 -4.15 -17.07
N MET A 61 -7.45 -3.01 -16.44
CA MET A 61 -7.53 -1.69 -17.09
C MET A 61 -6.38 -1.42 -18.06
N ASP A 62 -5.25 -2.12 -17.90
CA ASP A 62 -4.10 -2.04 -18.81
C ASP A 62 -4.26 -2.93 -20.06
N MET A 63 -5.28 -3.81 -20.10
CA MET A 63 -5.63 -4.62 -21.28
C MET A 63 -6.37 -3.79 -22.32
#